data_AF-C9SDX0-F1
#
_entry.id   AF-C9SDX0-F1
#
_cell.length_a   1.000
_cell.length_b   1.000
_cell.length_c   1.000
_cell.angle_alpha   90.00
_cell.angle_beta   90.00
_cell.angle_gamma   90.00
#
_symmetry.space_group_name_H-M   'P 1'
#
loop_
_entity.id
_entity.type
_entity.pdbx_description
1 polymer ?
#
loop_
_entity_poly.entity_id
_entity_poly.type
_entity_poly.pdbx_seq_one_letter_code
_entity_poly.pdbx_strand_id
1 'polypeptide(L)'
;MLRTDRHRFHFDHFIAHTVNIYFPLQPATTLEFVIPVAETHDYMLGALLVASYSHYYRLAGNEISRTSSITATVETLAGLRSAMTKGGESVAFLPTALLLATTCLCAGDTETYRKHLDGAILIVRQDGRRHRSNPLWAFSLRWLVHLLLMNRVSGQPLTHQQETYGLDWGLLLQSMPASSHVDESTGLSYHLVSILNEVCDLSEMDLPVPAQPSSPSACPLTETAATCPFVSMSAADAPSSLETRLAGVRSSALPAVQATTVQAQTELRSTHALFADATLLGLYRRVHALPKHHPKVQSTVDRMISSLCAMEKHSQANIPLLWPLLAAGWGRLQVE
;
A
#
# COMPACT_ATOMS: atom_id res chain seq x y z
N MET A 1 0.76 -29.32 -4.43
CA MET A 1 0.92 -28.66 -5.75
C MET A 1 2.36 -28.63 -6.32
N LEU A 2 3.45 -28.70 -5.54
CA LEU A 2 4.86 -28.57 -6.02
C LEU A 2 5.46 -29.80 -6.75
N ARG A 3 4.64 -30.76 -7.19
CA ARG A 3 5.12 -32.06 -7.70
C ARG A 3 5.59 -32.03 -9.16
N THR A 4 5.31 -30.96 -9.90
CA THR A 4 5.77 -30.80 -11.29
C THR A 4 7.00 -29.90 -11.33
N ASP A 5 7.98 -30.23 -12.16
CA ASP A 5 9.21 -29.43 -12.33
C ASP A 5 8.91 -27.96 -12.65
N ARG A 6 7.81 -27.73 -13.38
CA ARG A 6 7.32 -26.40 -13.71
C ARG A 6 6.86 -25.59 -12.50
N HIS A 7 6.09 -26.20 -11.59
CA HIS A 7 5.64 -25.50 -10.38
C HIS A 7 6.82 -25.21 -9.46
N ARG A 8 7.81 -26.11 -9.42
CA ARG A 8 9.05 -25.91 -8.68
C ARG A 8 9.86 -24.73 -9.23
N PHE A 9 10.09 -24.68 -10.54
CA PHE A 9 10.76 -23.54 -11.18
C PHE A 9 10.08 -22.21 -10.83
N HIS A 10 8.75 -22.15 -10.94
CA HIS A 10 8.04 -20.90 -10.65
C HIS A 10 8.01 -20.57 -9.16
N PHE A 11 8.00 -21.55 -8.27
CA PHE A 11 8.17 -21.31 -6.84
C PHE A 11 9.56 -20.74 -6.53
N ASP A 12 10.61 -21.31 -7.12
CA ASP A 12 11.98 -20.83 -6.98
C ASP A 12 12.12 -19.40 -7.57
N HIS A 13 11.50 -19.13 -8.72
CA HIS A 13 11.42 -17.79 -9.32
C HIS A 13 10.65 -16.79 -8.45
N PHE A 14 9.64 -17.25 -7.70
CA PHE A 14 8.94 -16.41 -6.74
C PHE A 14 9.90 -15.91 -5.66
N ILE A 15 10.58 -16.85 -5.02
CA ILE A 15 11.52 -16.60 -3.91
C ILE A 15 12.70 -15.74 -4.36
N ALA A 16 13.29 -16.06 -5.51
CA ALA A 16 14.50 -15.38 -5.97
C ALA A 16 14.24 -13.99 -6.56
N HIS A 17 13.09 -13.78 -7.21
CA HIS A 17 12.87 -12.59 -8.04
C HIS A 17 11.57 -11.87 -7.76
N THR A 18 10.44 -12.59 -7.65
CA THR A 18 9.13 -11.94 -7.60
C THR A 18 8.88 -11.24 -6.27
N VAL A 19 9.27 -11.86 -5.16
CA VAL A 19 9.10 -11.26 -3.82
C VAL A 19 9.81 -9.92 -3.69
N ASN A 20 10.98 -9.76 -4.33
CA ASN A 20 11.77 -8.53 -4.28
C ASN A 20 11.13 -7.38 -5.07
N ILE A 21 10.24 -7.68 -6.02
CA ILE A 21 9.47 -6.64 -6.72
C ILE A 21 8.28 -6.21 -5.87
N TYR A 22 7.62 -7.15 -5.20
CA TYR A 22 6.42 -6.85 -4.42
C TYR A 22 6.78 -6.18 -3.09
N PHE A 23 7.93 -6.54 -2.52
CA PHE A 23 8.41 -6.05 -1.23
C PHE A 23 9.91 -5.76 -1.27
N PRO A 24 10.32 -4.70 -1.98
CA PRO A 24 11.73 -4.42 -2.30
C PRO A 24 12.62 -4.11 -1.10
N LEU A 25 12.03 -3.70 0.02
CA LEU A 25 12.73 -3.32 1.25
C LEU A 25 12.57 -4.36 2.37
N GLN A 26 11.86 -5.45 2.09
CA GLN A 26 11.48 -6.43 3.10
C GLN A 26 12.66 -7.25 3.63
N PRO A 27 12.70 -7.56 4.94
CA PRO A 27 13.73 -8.41 5.49
C PRO A 27 13.61 -9.84 4.96
N ALA A 28 14.77 -10.49 4.81
CA ALA A 28 14.88 -11.88 4.35
C ALA A 28 14.01 -12.86 5.17
N THR A 29 13.78 -12.53 6.45
CA THR A 29 12.97 -13.31 7.40
C THR A 29 11.48 -13.36 7.06
N THR A 30 10.97 -12.50 6.18
CA THR A 30 9.53 -12.51 5.88
C THR A 30 9.06 -13.79 5.21
N LEU A 31 9.93 -14.42 4.41
CA LEU A 31 9.62 -15.70 3.80
C LEU A 31 9.48 -16.83 4.84
N GLU A 32 10.08 -16.69 6.03
CA GLU A 32 10.00 -17.69 7.10
C GLU A 32 8.58 -17.90 7.61
N PHE A 33 7.70 -16.90 7.50
CA PHE A 33 6.29 -17.04 7.86
C PHE A 33 5.33 -17.11 6.66
N VAL A 34 5.76 -16.73 5.45
CA VAL A 34 4.95 -16.89 4.23
C VAL A 34 4.99 -18.33 3.71
N ILE A 35 6.18 -18.94 3.62
CA ILE A 35 6.37 -20.26 3.02
C ILE A 35 5.62 -21.36 3.79
N PRO A 36 5.70 -21.46 5.13
CA PRO A 36 4.99 -22.54 5.85
C PRO A 36 3.47 -22.47 5.69
N VAL A 37 2.92 -21.25 5.56
CA VAL A 37 1.48 -21.07 5.33
C VAL A 37 1.11 -21.48 3.91
N ALA A 38 1.95 -21.19 2.91
CA ALA A 38 1.74 -21.66 1.55
C ALA A 38 1.82 -23.19 1.42
N GLU A 39 2.73 -23.84 2.14
CA GLU A 39 2.84 -25.32 2.14
C GLU A 39 1.59 -26.02 2.67
N THR A 40 0.85 -25.36 3.56
CA THR A 40 -0.35 -25.91 4.21
C THR A 40 -1.67 -25.48 3.54
N HIS A 41 -1.64 -24.44 2.70
CA HIS A 41 -2.83 -23.88 2.05
C HIS A 41 -2.64 -23.78 0.54
N ASP A 42 -3.27 -24.68 -0.21
CA ASP A 42 -3.13 -24.76 -1.68
C ASP A 42 -3.47 -23.45 -2.39
N TYR A 43 -4.44 -22.68 -1.90
CA TYR A 43 -4.80 -21.39 -2.49
C TYR A 43 -3.71 -20.31 -2.27
N MET A 44 -3.01 -20.33 -1.13
CA MET A 44 -1.89 -19.42 -0.88
C MET A 44 -0.70 -19.78 -1.77
N LEU A 45 -0.36 -21.07 -1.87
CA LEU A 45 0.66 -21.54 -2.81
C LEU A 45 0.31 -21.19 -4.25
N GLY A 46 -0.94 -21.40 -4.66
CA GLY A 46 -1.42 -21.03 -5.98
C GLY A 46 -1.27 -19.53 -6.25
N ALA A 47 -1.53 -18.66 -5.27
CA ALA A 47 -1.31 -17.23 -5.43
C ALA A 47 0.18 -16.86 -5.60
N LEU A 48 1.11 -17.54 -4.91
CA LEU A 48 2.56 -17.38 -5.14
C LEU A 48 2.95 -17.78 -6.57
N LEU A 49 2.40 -18.89 -7.05
CA LEU A 49 2.64 -19.35 -8.42
C LEU A 49 2.05 -18.38 -9.45
N VAL A 50 0.83 -17.87 -9.24
CA VAL A 50 0.21 -16.83 -10.08
C VAL A 50 1.10 -15.59 -10.19
N ALA A 51 1.60 -15.09 -9.06
CA ALA A 51 2.52 -13.95 -9.03
C ALA A 51 3.79 -14.25 -9.86
N SER A 52 4.38 -15.43 -9.67
CA SER A 52 5.58 -15.86 -10.40
C SER A 52 5.35 -16.04 -11.89
N TYR A 53 4.27 -16.70 -12.32
CA TYR A 53 3.91 -16.88 -13.72
C TYR A 53 3.73 -15.53 -14.41
N SER A 54 2.96 -14.64 -13.78
CA SER A 54 2.66 -13.30 -14.26
C SER A 54 3.93 -12.45 -14.40
N HIS A 55 4.80 -12.49 -13.39
CA HIS A 55 6.08 -11.79 -13.42
C HIS A 55 7.02 -12.36 -14.50
N TYR A 56 7.22 -13.68 -14.53
CA TYR A 56 8.10 -14.32 -15.50
C TYR A 56 7.63 -14.08 -16.95
N TYR A 57 6.32 -14.09 -17.20
CA TYR A 57 5.77 -13.72 -18.50
C TYR A 57 6.20 -12.31 -18.93
N ARG A 58 6.05 -11.31 -18.05
CA ARG A 58 6.46 -9.93 -18.36
C ARG A 58 7.96 -9.79 -18.57
N LEU A 59 8.76 -10.56 -17.83
CA LEU A 59 10.22 -10.52 -17.91
C LEU A 59 10.76 -11.21 -19.18
N ALA A 60 10.23 -12.39 -19.51
CA ALA A 60 10.81 -13.27 -20.53
C ALA A 60 9.93 -13.44 -21.78
N GLY A 61 8.73 -12.85 -21.83
CA GLY A 61 7.77 -13.00 -22.94
C GLY A 61 7.21 -14.42 -23.09
N ASN A 62 7.28 -15.26 -22.04
CA ASN A 62 6.87 -16.66 -22.12
C ASN A 62 5.34 -16.84 -22.10
N GLU A 63 4.72 -17.01 -23.27
CA GLU A 63 3.26 -17.18 -23.39
C GLU A 63 2.70 -18.40 -22.64
N ILE A 64 3.49 -19.46 -22.45
CA ILE A 64 3.04 -20.63 -21.65
C ILE A 64 2.83 -20.20 -20.19
N SER A 65 3.70 -19.35 -19.64
CA SER A 65 3.55 -18.78 -18.30
C SER A 65 2.33 -17.86 -18.22
N ARG A 66 1.97 -17.15 -19.29
CA ARG A 66 0.71 -16.37 -19.35
C ARG A 66 -0.50 -17.28 -19.19
N THR A 67 -0.61 -18.33 -20.01
CA THR A 67 -1.73 -19.28 -19.92
C THR A 67 -1.80 -19.93 -18.54
N SER A 68 -0.66 -20.34 -17.99
CA SER A 68 -0.60 -20.94 -16.65
C SER A 68 -0.92 -19.98 -15.53
N SER A 69 -0.59 -18.69 -15.66
CA SER A 69 -1.06 -17.67 -14.73
C SER A 69 -2.58 -17.65 -14.66
N ILE A 70 -3.25 -17.64 -15.82
CA ILE A 70 -4.72 -17.59 -15.89
C ILE A 70 -5.33 -18.85 -15.27
N THR A 71 -4.86 -20.03 -15.66
CA THR A 71 -5.34 -21.31 -15.11
C THR A 71 -5.14 -21.37 -13.59
N ALA A 72 -3.94 -21.02 -13.11
CA ALA A 72 -3.65 -21.01 -11.68
C ALA A 72 -4.50 -19.99 -10.92
N THR A 73 -4.80 -18.82 -11.48
CA THR A 73 -5.71 -17.84 -10.86
C THR A 73 -7.10 -18.43 -10.65
N VAL A 74 -7.66 -19.11 -11.66
CA VAL A 74 -8.99 -19.73 -11.55
C VAL A 74 -8.99 -20.82 -10.47
N GLU A 75 -7.98 -21.69 -10.47
CA GLU A 75 -7.82 -22.76 -9.46
C GLU A 75 -7.66 -22.19 -8.05
N THR A 76 -6.82 -21.17 -7.88
CA THR A 76 -6.61 -20.48 -6.60
C THR A 76 -7.91 -19.88 -6.08
N LEU A 77 -8.68 -19.19 -6.94
CA LEU A 77 -9.95 -18.59 -6.54
C LEU A 77 -11.01 -19.63 -6.18
N ALA A 78 -11.06 -20.75 -6.90
CA ALA A 78 -11.93 -21.87 -6.56
C ALA A 78 -11.58 -22.48 -5.19
N GLY A 79 -10.28 -22.69 -4.94
CA GLY A 79 -9.78 -23.18 -3.66
C GLY A 79 -10.05 -22.24 -2.50
N LEU A 80 -9.77 -20.94 -2.68
CA LEU A 80 -10.03 -19.89 -1.70
C LEU A 80 -11.53 -19.82 -1.37
N ARG A 81 -12.39 -19.76 -2.39
CA ARG A 81 -13.85 -19.75 -2.21
C ARG A 81 -14.32 -21.00 -1.47
N SER A 82 -13.84 -22.18 -1.84
CA SER A 82 -14.19 -23.41 -1.14
C SER A 82 -13.79 -23.36 0.34
N ALA A 83 -12.60 -22.86 0.66
CA ALA A 83 -12.13 -22.74 2.04
C ALA A 83 -13.00 -21.77 2.86
N MET A 84 -13.34 -20.61 2.30
CA MET A 84 -14.22 -19.63 2.96
C MET A 84 -15.63 -20.16 3.18
N THR A 85 -16.23 -20.86 2.20
CA THR A 85 -17.60 -21.41 2.33
C THR A 85 -17.73 -22.52 3.35
N LYS A 86 -16.64 -23.26 3.63
CA LYS A 86 -16.64 -24.35 4.62
C LYS A 86 -16.56 -23.85 6.07
N GLY A 87 -16.67 -22.53 6.29
CA GLY A 87 -16.50 -21.91 7.61
C GLY A 87 -15.08 -22.04 8.15
N GLY A 88 -14.10 -22.32 7.28
CA GLY A 88 -12.72 -22.47 7.69
C GLY A 88 -12.12 -21.11 8.02
N GLU A 89 -11.72 -20.92 9.28
CA GLU A 89 -10.92 -19.77 9.68
C GLU A 89 -9.48 -19.99 9.18
N SER A 90 -8.88 -19.00 8.51
CA SER A 90 -7.49 -19.11 8.10
C SER A 90 -6.79 -17.75 8.00
N VAL A 91 -5.62 -17.68 8.63
CA VAL A 91 -4.71 -16.55 8.50
C VAL A 91 -4.20 -16.35 7.06
N ALA A 92 -4.34 -17.37 6.20
CA ALA A 92 -3.88 -17.34 4.82
C ALA A 92 -4.80 -16.53 3.89
N PHE A 93 -6.05 -16.22 4.28
CA PHE A 93 -6.99 -15.54 3.39
C PHE A 93 -6.54 -14.14 3.00
N LEU A 94 -6.14 -13.32 3.98
CA LEU A 94 -5.70 -11.94 3.74
C LEU A 94 -4.45 -11.87 2.84
N PRO A 95 -3.33 -12.54 3.15
CA PRO A 95 -2.15 -12.50 2.28
C PRO A 95 -2.43 -13.09 0.89
N THR A 96 -3.30 -14.10 0.77
CA THR A 96 -3.70 -14.63 -0.55
C THR A 96 -4.39 -13.55 -1.38
N ALA A 97 -5.38 -12.86 -0.81
CA ALA A 97 -6.11 -11.79 -1.49
C ALA A 97 -5.19 -10.62 -1.88
N LEU A 98 -4.28 -10.21 -0.99
CA LEU A 98 -3.31 -9.15 -1.25
C LEU A 98 -2.30 -9.51 -2.32
N LEU A 99 -1.88 -10.77 -2.40
CA LEU A 99 -0.96 -11.26 -3.41
C LEU A 99 -1.59 -11.28 -4.80
N LEU A 100 -2.86 -11.69 -4.89
CA LEU A 100 -3.64 -11.60 -6.12
C LEU A 100 -3.87 -10.14 -6.53
N ALA A 101 -4.23 -9.26 -5.58
CA ALA A 101 -4.38 -7.83 -5.82
C ALA A 101 -3.10 -7.22 -6.39
N THR A 102 -1.97 -7.43 -5.70
CA THR A 102 -0.66 -6.88 -6.12
C THR A 102 -0.23 -7.45 -7.47
N THR A 103 -0.53 -8.72 -7.74
CA THR A 103 -0.26 -9.30 -9.06
C THR A 103 -1.05 -8.63 -10.18
N CYS A 104 -2.33 -8.34 -9.95
CA CYS A 104 -3.16 -7.60 -10.91
C CYS A 104 -2.64 -6.18 -11.09
N LEU A 105 -2.27 -5.50 -9.99
CA LEU A 105 -1.70 -4.16 -10.02
C LEU A 105 -0.41 -4.12 -10.86
N CYS A 106 0.53 -5.04 -10.61
CA CYS A 106 1.77 -5.15 -11.38
C CYS A 106 1.56 -5.56 -12.84
N ALA A 107 0.44 -6.22 -13.16
CA ALA A 107 0.06 -6.57 -14.52
C ALA A 107 -0.69 -5.43 -15.25
N GLY A 108 -1.05 -4.34 -14.55
CA GLY A 108 -1.85 -3.24 -15.08
C GLY A 108 -3.36 -3.52 -15.14
N ASP A 109 -3.84 -4.60 -14.53
CA ASP A 109 -5.27 -4.90 -14.41
C ASP A 109 -5.87 -4.22 -13.17
N THR A 110 -6.20 -2.94 -13.32
CA THR A 110 -6.72 -2.12 -12.22
C THR A 110 -8.13 -2.55 -11.77
N GLU A 111 -8.94 -3.13 -12.67
CA GLU A 111 -10.30 -3.54 -12.33
C GLU A 111 -10.28 -4.77 -11.41
N THR A 112 -9.53 -5.81 -11.79
CA THR A 112 -9.40 -7.03 -10.99
C THR A 112 -8.61 -6.77 -9.71
N TYR A 113 -7.60 -5.90 -9.76
CA TYR A 113 -6.93 -5.38 -8.56
C TYR A 113 -7.92 -4.86 -7.52
N ARG A 114 -8.86 -3.98 -7.92
CA ARG A 114 -9.86 -3.41 -7.00
C ARG A 114 -10.73 -4.50 -6.38
N LYS A 115 -11.19 -5.48 -7.17
CA LYS A 115 -12.00 -6.60 -6.66
C LYS A 115 -11.26 -7.42 -5.60
N HIS A 116 -9.97 -7.70 -5.79
CA HIS A 116 -9.17 -8.41 -4.78
C HIS A 116 -8.90 -7.57 -3.54
N LEU A 117 -8.67 -6.26 -3.71
CA LEU A 117 -8.49 -5.34 -2.58
C LEU A 117 -9.78 -5.22 -1.74
N ASP A 118 -10.95 -5.18 -2.38
CA ASP A 118 -12.25 -5.26 -1.71
C ASP A 118 -12.41 -6.54 -0.91
N GLY A 119 -12.02 -7.68 -1.50
CA GLY A 119 -11.97 -8.95 -0.78
C GLY A 119 -11.08 -8.90 0.46
N ALA A 120 -9.89 -8.29 0.36
CA ALA A 120 -8.98 -8.12 1.49
C ALA A 120 -9.59 -7.26 2.61
N ILE A 121 -10.28 -6.17 2.26
CA ILE A 121 -11.00 -5.31 3.21
C ILE A 121 -12.09 -6.11 3.93
N LEU A 122 -12.87 -6.93 3.21
CA LEU A 122 -13.91 -7.77 3.81
C LEU A 122 -13.32 -8.81 4.77
N ILE A 123 -12.18 -9.41 4.42
CA ILE A 123 -11.46 -10.34 5.29
C ILE A 123 -11.02 -9.64 6.58
N VAL A 124 -10.43 -8.44 6.50
CA VAL A 124 -10.03 -7.67 7.70
C VAL A 124 -11.23 -7.29 8.56
N ARG A 125 -12.37 -6.96 7.94
CA ARG A 125 -13.61 -6.66 8.69
C ARG A 125 -14.11 -7.86 9.48
N GLN A 126 -13.98 -9.08 8.92
CA GLN A 126 -14.43 -10.31 9.56
C GLN A 126 -13.44 -10.84 10.62
N ASP A 127 -12.14 -10.77 10.31
CA ASP A 127 -11.09 -11.44 11.08
C ASP A 127 -10.12 -10.49 11.80
N GLY A 128 -10.37 -9.18 11.72
CA GLY A 128 -9.45 -8.10 12.12
C GLY A 128 -8.79 -8.22 13.49
N ARG A 129 -9.50 -8.81 14.47
CA ARG A 129 -8.98 -9.02 15.83
C ARG A 129 -8.51 -10.44 16.10
N ARG A 130 -8.86 -11.40 15.24
CA ARG A 130 -8.70 -12.84 15.48
C ARG A 130 -7.25 -13.30 15.36
N HIS A 131 -6.50 -12.70 14.44
CA HIS A 131 -5.12 -13.09 14.15
C HIS A 131 -4.08 -12.06 14.62
N ARG A 132 -4.41 -11.23 15.64
CA ARG A 132 -3.55 -10.13 16.11
C ARG A 132 -2.14 -10.52 16.53
N SER A 133 -1.95 -11.74 17.03
CA SER A 133 -0.63 -12.26 17.44
C SER A 133 0.14 -12.93 16.30
N ASN A 134 -0.45 -13.10 15.12
CA ASN A 134 0.19 -13.79 14.01
C ASN A 134 1.07 -12.82 13.19
N PRO A 135 2.36 -13.14 12.97
CA PRO A 135 3.27 -12.25 12.25
C PRO A 135 2.90 -12.06 10.78
N LEU A 136 2.40 -13.10 10.10
CA LEU A 136 1.93 -13.00 8.71
C LEU A 136 0.70 -12.09 8.62
N TRP A 137 -0.20 -12.14 9.61
CA TRP A 137 -1.35 -11.25 9.67
C TRP A 137 -0.92 -9.78 9.84
N ALA A 138 -0.04 -9.51 10.81
CA ALA A 138 0.47 -8.16 11.05
C ALA A 138 1.18 -7.60 9.80
N PHE A 139 2.02 -8.41 9.15
CA PHE A 139 2.63 -8.07 7.85
C PHE A 139 1.58 -7.76 6.78
N SER A 140 0.56 -8.60 6.66
CA SER A 140 -0.51 -8.44 5.67
C SER A 140 -1.33 -7.16 5.89
N LEU A 141 -1.56 -6.76 7.14
CA LEU A 141 -2.21 -5.48 7.45
C LEU A 141 -1.37 -4.28 6.99
N ARG A 142 -0.04 -4.32 7.20
CA ARG A 142 0.87 -3.26 6.71
C ARG A 142 0.90 -3.20 5.18
N TRP A 143 0.89 -4.36 4.53
CA TRP A 143 0.76 -4.43 3.08
C TRP A 143 -0.56 -3.84 2.58
N LEU A 144 -1.69 -4.17 3.23
CA LEU A 144 -2.99 -3.58 2.92
C LEU A 144 -2.96 -2.06 3.09
N VAL A 145 -2.40 -1.55 4.19
CA VAL A 145 -2.23 -0.11 4.43
C VAL A 145 -1.49 0.54 3.27
N HIS A 146 -0.37 -0.05 2.84
CA HIS A 146 0.38 0.48 1.71
C HIS A 146 -0.46 0.56 0.43
N LEU A 147 -1.16 -0.51 0.05
CA LEU A 147 -2.00 -0.51 -1.16
C LEU A 147 -3.14 0.52 -1.07
N LEU A 148 -3.79 0.65 0.09
CA LEU A 148 -4.87 1.61 0.30
C LEU A 148 -4.37 3.05 0.19
N LEU A 149 -3.23 3.37 0.82
CA LEU A 149 -2.62 4.70 0.72
C LEU A 149 -2.23 5.02 -0.72
N MET A 150 -1.66 4.05 -1.45
CA MET A 150 -1.30 4.23 -2.85
C MET A 150 -2.52 4.52 -3.74
N ASN A 151 -3.68 3.93 -3.45
CA ASN A 151 -4.94 4.30 -4.10
C ASN A 151 -5.33 5.75 -3.79
N ARG A 152 -5.34 6.13 -2.50
CA ARG A 152 -5.74 7.48 -2.08
C ARG A 152 -4.87 8.56 -2.71
N VAL A 153 -3.55 8.40 -2.67
CA VAL A 153 -2.64 9.39 -3.26
C VAL A 153 -2.75 9.46 -4.79
N SER A 154 -3.21 8.39 -5.43
CA SER A 154 -3.53 8.34 -6.86
C SER A 154 -4.91 8.92 -7.20
N GLY A 155 -5.63 9.48 -6.21
CA GLY A 155 -6.97 10.03 -6.39
C GLY A 155 -8.05 8.96 -6.61
N GLN A 156 -7.73 7.70 -6.31
CA GLN A 156 -8.71 6.63 -6.37
C GLN A 156 -9.43 6.57 -5.02
N PRO A 157 -10.79 6.60 -5.02
CA PRO A 157 -11.52 6.47 -3.77
C PRO A 157 -11.22 5.10 -3.15
N LEU A 158 -11.15 5.07 -1.82
CA LEU A 158 -11.22 3.82 -1.07
C LEU A 158 -12.40 3.02 -1.61
N THR A 159 -12.16 1.77 -1.97
CA THR A 159 -13.11 0.96 -2.70
C THR A 159 -14.46 0.88 -1.97
N HIS A 160 -15.55 1.08 -2.73
CA HIS A 160 -16.93 1.33 -2.30
C HIS A 160 -17.13 1.68 -0.82
N GLN A 161 -17.21 2.99 -0.54
CA GLN A 161 -17.95 3.55 0.59
C GLN A 161 -19.43 3.13 0.50
N GLN A 162 -19.77 1.88 0.82
CA GLN A 162 -21.10 1.62 1.36
C GLN A 162 -21.06 2.09 2.82
N GLU A 163 -21.74 3.22 3.04
CA GLU A 163 -21.79 4.09 4.22
C GLU A 163 -22.14 3.39 5.54
N THR A 164 -22.34 2.08 5.56
CA THR A 164 -22.85 1.40 6.76
C THR A 164 -21.75 1.04 7.76
N TYR A 165 -20.51 0.71 7.34
CA TYR A 165 -19.38 0.44 8.25
C TYR A 165 -18.00 0.68 7.58
N GLY A 166 -17.38 1.83 7.87
CA GLY A 166 -16.04 2.19 7.38
C GLY A 166 -14.94 1.21 7.80
N LEU A 167 -13.82 1.21 7.05
CA LEU A 167 -12.61 0.47 7.45
C LEU A 167 -12.04 1.10 8.72
N ASP A 168 -11.78 0.29 9.76
CA ASP A 168 -11.20 0.77 11.02
C ASP A 168 -9.71 1.10 10.81
N TRP A 169 -9.41 2.34 10.45
CA TRP A 169 -8.04 2.84 10.34
C TRP A 169 -7.26 2.72 11.65
N GLY A 170 -7.93 2.77 12.80
CA GLY A 170 -7.30 2.54 14.10
C GLY A 170 -6.77 1.12 14.24
N LEU A 171 -7.53 0.13 13.78
CA LEU A 171 -7.08 -1.27 13.71
C LEU A 171 -5.89 -1.44 12.75
N LEU A 172 -5.93 -0.81 11.59
CA LEU A 172 -4.84 -0.88 10.62
C LEU A 172 -3.55 -0.23 11.16
N LEU A 173 -3.68 0.93 11.79
CA LEU A 173 -2.57 1.66 12.39
C LEU A 173 -1.95 0.92 13.58
N GLN A 174 -2.70 0.08 14.30
CA GLN A 174 -2.15 -0.81 15.33
C GLN A 174 -1.16 -1.85 14.77
N SER A 175 -1.20 -2.14 13.47
CA SER A 175 -0.25 -3.06 12.82
C SER A 175 1.10 -2.41 12.45
N MET A 176 1.14 -1.07 12.43
CA MET A 176 2.35 -0.32 12.11
C MET A 176 3.38 -0.46 13.25
N PRO A 177 4.68 -0.39 12.94
CA PRO A 177 5.72 -0.34 13.95
C PRO A 177 5.52 0.82 14.93
N ALA A 178 6.16 0.74 16.10
CA ALA A 178 6.16 1.82 17.08
C ALA A 178 6.53 3.17 16.45
N SER A 179 6.04 4.27 17.03
CA SER A 179 6.08 5.65 16.48
C SER A 179 7.41 6.09 15.86
N SER A 180 8.55 5.62 16.37
CA SER A 180 9.88 6.00 15.88
C SER A 180 10.44 5.10 14.77
N HIS A 181 9.76 4.01 14.39
CA HIS A 181 10.29 2.97 13.53
C HIS A 181 9.67 3.03 12.12
N VAL A 182 10.50 2.85 11.11
CA VAL A 182 10.06 2.70 9.71
C VAL A 182 9.80 1.22 9.42
N ASP A 183 8.64 0.90 8.86
CA ASP A 183 8.35 -0.44 8.38
C ASP A 183 9.26 -0.80 7.21
N GLU A 184 10.02 -1.88 7.38
CA GLU A 184 10.97 -2.33 6.38
C GLU A 184 10.28 -2.79 5.10
N SER A 185 9.06 -3.36 5.15
CA SER A 185 8.39 -3.81 3.93
C SER A 185 7.87 -2.69 3.02
N THR A 186 7.46 -1.56 3.59
CA THR A 186 6.76 -0.49 2.88
C THR A 186 7.52 0.84 2.84
N GLY A 187 8.53 1.02 3.70
CA GLY A 187 9.21 2.30 3.90
C GLY A 187 8.38 3.34 4.66
N LEU A 188 7.23 2.96 5.24
CA LEU A 188 6.30 3.85 5.91
C LEU A 188 6.41 3.73 7.44
N SER A 189 6.28 4.85 8.15
CA SER A 189 6.15 4.87 9.62
C SER A 189 4.71 5.13 10.02
N TYR A 190 4.34 4.80 11.25
CA TYR A 190 3.02 5.13 11.82
C TYR A 190 2.65 6.61 11.58
N HIS A 191 3.57 7.52 11.90
CA HIS A 191 3.32 8.95 11.77
C HIS A 191 3.16 9.39 10.32
N LEU A 192 3.97 8.84 9.40
CA LEU A 192 3.84 9.17 7.99
C LEU A 192 2.51 8.70 7.43
N VAL A 193 2.06 7.49 7.77
CA VAL A 193 0.75 6.98 7.35
C VAL A 193 -0.37 7.89 7.85
N SER A 194 -0.35 8.26 9.14
CA SER A 194 -1.34 9.17 9.73
C SER A 194 -1.40 10.49 8.98
N ILE A 195 -0.25 11.14 8.79
CA ILE A 195 -0.19 12.46 8.13
C ILE A 195 -0.62 12.35 6.67
N LEU A 196 -0.16 11.35 5.94
CA LEU A 196 -0.54 11.15 4.54
C LEU A 196 -2.04 10.96 4.39
N ASN A 197 -2.67 10.20 5.29
CA ASN A 197 -4.11 10.01 5.30
C ASN A 197 -4.85 11.34 5.55
N GLU A 198 -4.40 12.14 6.52
CA GLU A 198 -4.96 13.48 6.79
C GLU A 198 -4.82 14.43 5.59
N VAL A 199 -3.67 14.40 4.89
CA VAL A 199 -3.47 15.18 3.66
C VAL A 199 -4.42 14.74 2.54
N CYS A 200 -4.65 13.43 2.40
CA CYS A 200 -5.64 12.91 1.47
C CYS A 200 -7.06 13.38 1.82
N ASP A 201 -7.47 13.28 3.09
CA ASP A 201 -8.78 13.75 3.56
C ASP A 201 -8.99 15.23 3.21
N LEU A 202 -8.00 16.09 3.51
CA LEU A 202 -8.05 17.52 3.16
C LEU A 202 -8.14 17.77 1.66
N SER A 203 -7.39 17.00 0.85
CA SER A 203 -7.42 17.15 -0.61
C SER A 203 -8.74 16.71 -1.26
N GLU A 204 -9.52 15.87 -0.57
CA GLU A 204 -10.81 15.37 -1.03
C GLU A 204 -11.96 16.31 -0.64
N MET A 205 -11.83 17.11 0.43
CA MET A 205 -12.87 18.05 0.88
C MET A 205 -13.15 19.20 -0.09
N ASP A 206 -12.18 19.57 -0.94
CA ASP A 206 -12.29 20.66 -1.91
C ASP A 206 -12.80 20.24 -3.31
N LEU A 207 -13.14 18.96 -3.51
CA LEU A 207 -13.71 18.49 -4.77
C LEU A 207 -15.23 18.75 -4.80
N PRO A 208 -15.78 19.48 -5.79
CA PRO A 208 -17.22 19.58 -5.97
C PRO A 208 -17.79 18.18 -6.20
N VAL A 209 -18.63 17.70 -5.29
CA VAL A 209 -19.45 16.50 -5.51
C VAL A 209 -20.24 16.73 -6.81
N PRO A 210 -20.16 15.84 -7.82
CA PRO A 210 -21.02 15.95 -8.99
C PRO A 210 -22.47 15.91 -8.49
N ALA A 211 -23.19 17.01 -8.65
CA ALA A 211 -24.58 17.11 -8.24
C ALA A 211 -25.38 16.01 -8.97
N GLN A 212 -25.80 14.98 -8.23
CA GLN A 212 -26.85 14.11 -8.73
C GLN A 212 -28.15 14.93 -8.82
N PRO A 213 -28.95 14.76 -9.89
CA PRO A 213 -30.19 15.50 -10.05
C PRO A 213 -31.17 15.12 -8.93
N SER A 214 -31.43 16.09 -8.06
CA SER A 214 -32.28 15.96 -6.89
C SER A 214 -33.76 15.78 -7.27
N SER A 215 -34.42 14.83 -6.61
CA SER A 215 -35.88 14.80 -6.46
C SER A 215 -36.28 15.47 -5.14
N PRO A 216 -37.44 16.16 -5.04
CA PRO A 216 -37.76 16.98 -3.88
C PRO A 216 -38.63 16.22 -2.87
N SER A 217 -38.16 16.09 -1.63
CA SER A 217 -39.05 15.99 -0.47
C SER A 217 -38.32 16.37 0.82
N ALA A 218 -38.85 17.40 1.49
CA ALA A 218 -38.53 17.83 2.84
C ALA A 218 -38.79 16.70 3.85
N CYS A 219 -38.09 16.56 4.98
CA CYS A 219 -37.98 17.50 6.10
C CYS A 219 -36.91 17.00 7.10
N PRO A 220 -36.58 17.78 8.15
CA PRO A 220 -35.29 17.77 8.84
C PRO A 220 -35.21 16.70 9.92
N LEU A 221 -34.00 16.36 10.37
CA LEU A 221 -33.66 16.17 11.79
C LEU A 221 -32.15 15.90 11.92
N THR A 222 -31.59 16.55 12.93
CA THR A 222 -30.25 16.38 13.49
C THR A 222 -29.78 14.93 13.55
N GLU A 223 -28.71 14.59 12.84
CA GLU A 223 -27.89 13.41 13.12
C GLU A 223 -26.42 13.82 13.24
N THR A 224 -25.93 13.63 14.46
CA THR A 224 -24.54 13.66 14.89
C THR A 224 -23.65 12.94 13.90
N ALA A 225 -22.82 13.71 13.20
CA ALA A 225 -21.65 13.19 12.48
C ALA A 225 -20.89 12.26 13.43
N ALA A 226 -20.69 11.01 13.00
CA ALA A 226 -19.89 10.04 13.72
C ALA A 226 -18.48 10.62 13.88
N THR A 227 -18.20 11.09 15.10
CA THR A 227 -16.96 11.72 15.50
C THR A 227 -15.82 10.73 15.32
N CYS A 228 -14.99 10.93 14.29
CA CYS A 228 -13.64 10.38 14.29
C CYS A 228 -12.91 10.99 15.50
N PRO A 229 -12.33 10.21 16.43
CA PRO A 229 -11.72 10.74 17.64
C PRO A 229 -10.31 11.30 17.39
N PHE A 230 -10.10 12.02 16.29
CA PHE A 230 -8.85 12.69 15.99
C PHE A 230 -9.07 14.20 15.91
N VAL A 231 -8.78 14.85 17.04
CA VAL A 231 -8.44 16.27 17.21
C VAL A 231 -9.37 17.27 16.52
N SER A 232 -10.24 17.88 17.33
CA SER A 232 -10.88 19.16 16.99
C SER A 232 -9.81 20.26 16.93
N MET A 233 -9.18 20.41 15.76
CA MET A 233 -8.39 21.59 15.39
C MET A 233 -9.25 22.45 14.46
N SER A 234 -9.13 23.77 14.61
CA SER A 234 -9.68 24.70 13.63
C SER A 234 -9.13 24.34 12.24
N ALA A 235 -10.01 24.16 11.24
CA ALA A 235 -9.64 23.78 9.87
C ALA A 235 -8.58 24.70 9.24
N ALA A 236 -8.44 25.93 9.75
CA ALA A 236 -7.45 26.90 9.30
C ALA A 236 -6.00 26.59 9.76
N ASP A 237 -5.80 25.92 10.89
CA ASP A 237 -4.46 25.67 11.47
C ASP A 237 -3.92 24.27 11.14
N ALA A 238 -4.79 23.37 10.67
CA ALA A 238 -4.43 21.99 10.35
C ALA A 238 -3.28 21.87 9.34
N PRO A 239 -3.25 22.64 8.23
CA PRO A 239 -2.20 22.48 7.22
C PRO A 239 -0.79 22.89 7.70
N SER A 240 -0.68 23.97 8.50
CA SER A 240 0.58 24.42 9.09
C SER A 240 1.13 23.43 10.14
N SER A 241 0.24 22.78 10.88
CA SER A 241 0.60 21.70 11.80
C SER A 241 1.12 20.46 11.06
N LEU A 242 0.51 20.10 9.93
CA LEU A 242 0.95 18.99 9.09
C LEU A 242 2.35 19.23 8.51
N GLU A 243 2.68 20.45 8.06
CA GLU A 243 4.03 20.79 7.63
C GLU A 243 5.07 20.52 8.72
N THR A 244 4.79 20.96 9.95
CA THR A 244 5.69 20.80 11.10
C THR A 244 5.86 19.33 11.47
N ARG A 245 4.77 18.56 11.49
CA ARG A 245 4.79 17.13 11.75
C ARG A 245 5.59 16.36 10.68
N LEU A 246 5.43 16.70 9.40
CA LEU A 246 6.19 16.09 8.30
C LEU A 246 7.69 16.39 8.39
N ALA A 247 8.07 17.61 8.77
CA ALA A 247 9.47 17.95 9.02
C ALA A 247 10.07 17.11 10.16
N GLY A 248 9.28 16.85 11.21
CA GLY A 248 9.64 15.94 12.31
C GLY A 248 9.83 14.49 11.84
N VAL A 249 8.88 13.95 11.07
CA VAL A 249 8.95 12.58 10.52
C VAL A 249 10.18 12.40 9.63
N ARG A 250 10.49 13.38 8.78
CA ARG A 250 11.70 13.36 7.94
C ARG A 250 12.97 13.27 8.77
N SER A 251 13.04 14.03 9.87
CA SER A 251 14.23 14.13 10.72
C SER A 251 14.37 12.96 11.71
N SER A 252 13.28 12.25 11.99
CA SER A 252 13.18 11.21 13.02
C SER A 252 13.27 9.78 12.50
N ALA A 253 13.69 9.56 11.25
CA ALA A 253 13.79 8.23 10.65
C ALA A 253 14.87 7.38 11.33
N LEU A 254 14.53 6.79 12.48
CA LEU A 254 15.29 5.72 13.09
C LEU A 254 14.91 4.43 12.34
N PRO A 255 15.87 3.74 11.71
CA PRO A 255 15.59 2.43 11.14
C PRO A 255 15.05 1.55 12.26
N ALA A 256 13.97 0.83 11.99
CA ALA A 256 13.67 -0.32 12.83
C ALA A 256 14.90 -1.22 12.80
N VAL A 257 15.37 -1.64 13.97
CA VAL A 257 16.56 -2.49 14.08
C VAL A 257 16.24 -3.82 13.39
N GLN A 258 16.68 -3.99 12.14
CA GLN A 258 16.97 -5.26 11.46
C GLN A 258 17.54 -5.12 10.03
N ALA A 259 17.64 -3.92 9.46
CA ALA A 259 18.45 -3.71 8.25
C ALA A 259 19.92 -4.13 8.49
N THR A 260 20.28 -5.27 7.91
CA THR A 260 21.53 -6.02 8.14
C THR A 260 22.77 -5.29 7.62
N THR A 261 22.60 -4.28 6.77
CA THR A 261 23.68 -3.50 6.17
C THR A 261 23.46 -1.99 6.31
N VAL A 262 24.56 -1.24 6.39
CA VAL A 262 24.57 0.24 6.39
C VAL A 262 23.87 0.80 5.14
N GLN A 263 23.98 0.07 4.02
CA GLN A 263 23.33 0.42 2.77
C GLN A 263 21.80 0.31 2.87
N ALA A 264 21.28 -0.83 3.33
CA ALA A 264 19.83 -1.03 3.50
C ALA A 264 19.23 0.00 4.45
N GLN A 265 19.96 0.39 5.51
CA GLN A 265 19.53 1.48 6.40
C GLN A 265 19.46 2.84 5.70
N THR A 266 20.45 3.15 4.86
CA THR A 266 20.48 4.40 4.09
C THR A 266 19.34 4.45 3.08
N GLU A 267 19.07 3.34 2.40
CA GLU A 267 18.00 3.21 1.42
C GLU A 267 16.61 3.28 2.07
N LEU A 268 16.42 2.65 3.22
CA LEU A 268 15.18 2.74 3.98
C LEU A 268 14.92 4.18 4.46
N ARG A 269 15.93 4.87 5.00
CA ARG A 269 15.81 6.28 5.40
C ARG A 269 15.52 7.19 4.22
N SER A 270 16.20 6.98 3.09
CA SER A 270 16.02 7.77 1.88
C SER A 270 14.61 7.55 1.30
N THR A 271 14.14 6.31 1.27
CA THR A 271 12.77 5.95 0.86
C THR A 271 11.75 6.64 1.77
N HIS A 272 11.93 6.54 3.08
CA HIS A 272 11.03 7.18 4.04
C HIS A 272 10.96 8.70 3.87
N ALA A 273 12.12 9.34 3.70
CA ALA A 273 12.23 10.77 3.46
C ALA A 273 11.57 11.21 2.14
N LEU A 274 11.67 10.38 1.09
CA LEU A 274 11.01 10.63 -0.19
C LEU A 274 9.49 10.56 -0.09
N PHE A 275 8.94 9.58 0.63
CA PHE A 275 7.49 9.55 0.90
C PHE A 275 7.03 10.76 1.72
N ALA A 276 7.82 11.21 2.70
CA ALA A 276 7.52 12.42 3.47
C ALA A 276 7.53 13.68 2.60
N ASP A 277 8.54 13.87 1.74
CA ASP A 277 8.60 15.01 0.82
C ASP A 277 7.48 14.95 -0.24
N ALA A 278 7.15 13.78 -0.76
CA ALA A 278 6.02 13.60 -1.67
C ALA A 278 4.68 13.96 -1.00
N THR A 279 4.54 13.65 0.28
CA THR A 279 3.37 14.05 1.09
C THR A 279 3.33 15.56 1.27
N LEU A 280 4.47 16.21 1.52
CA LEU A 280 4.58 17.69 1.55
C LEU A 280 4.21 18.30 0.19
N LEU A 281 4.63 17.71 -0.93
CA LEU A 281 4.21 18.17 -2.26
C LEU A 281 2.69 18.03 -2.45
N GLY A 282 2.11 16.92 -1.99
CA GLY A 282 0.65 16.73 -1.96
C GLY A 282 -0.05 17.85 -1.19
N LEU A 283 0.41 18.16 0.02
CA LEU A 283 -0.09 19.26 0.84
C LEU A 283 0.03 20.61 0.11
N TYR A 284 1.21 20.92 -0.44
CA TYR A 284 1.45 22.20 -1.13
C TYR A 284 0.65 22.37 -2.42
N ARG A 285 0.54 21.31 -3.23
CA ARG A 285 -0.08 21.40 -4.56
C ARG A 285 -1.59 21.16 -4.53
N ARG A 286 -2.07 20.26 -3.67
CA ARG A 286 -3.48 19.86 -3.64
C ARG A 286 -4.29 20.59 -2.56
N VAL A 287 -3.69 20.88 -1.40
CA VAL A 287 -4.40 21.55 -0.29
C VAL A 287 -4.14 23.06 -0.31
N HIS A 288 -2.89 23.49 -0.40
CA HIS A 288 -2.57 24.93 -0.45
C HIS A 288 -2.70 25.54 -1.85
N ALA A 289 -2.94 24.72 -2.88
CA ALA A 289 -3.00 25.14 -4.29
C ALA A 289 -1.80 25.99 -4.76
N LEU A 290 -0.61 25.81 -4.18
CA LEU A 290 0.58 26.61 -4.51
C LEU A 290 1.05 26.32 -5.93
N PRO A 291 1.49 27.34 -6.71
CA PRO A 291 1.98 27.14 -8.06
C PRO A 291 3.32 26.36 -8.08
N LYS A 292 3.65 25.74 -9.21
CA LYS A 292 4.88 24.94 -9.39
C LYS A 292 6.15 25.71 -9.02
N HIS A 293 6.23 26.99 -9.40
CA HIS A 293 7.39 27.85 -9.16
C HIS A 293 7.49 28.38 -7.72
N HIS A 294 6.54 28.03 -6.85
CA HIS A 294 6.57 28.48 -5.47
C HIS A 294 7.82 27.93 -4.76
N PRO A 295 8.56 28.74 -3.98
CA PRO A 295 9.81 28.32 -3.32
C PRO A 295 9.67 27.05 -2.47
N LYS A 296 8.55 26.89 -1.75
CA LYS A 296 8.26 25.66 -0.98
C LYS A 296 8.15 24.41 -1.85
N VAL A 297 7.56 24.53 -3.04
CA VAL A 297 7.42 23.40 -3.99
C VAL A 297 8.78 23.05 -4.58
N GLN A 298 9.51 24.04 -5.10
CA GLN A 298 10.83 23.82 -5.70
C GLN A 298 11.84 23.26 -4.70
N SER A 299 11.94 23.85 -3.50
CA SER A 299 12.84 23.33 -2.46
C SER A 299 12.51 21.90 -2.03
N THR A 300 11.23 21.49 -2.08
CA THR A 300 10.83 20.11 -1.81
C THR A 300 11.26 19.17 -2.93
N VAL A 301 11.09 19.58 -4.19
CA VAL A 301 11.61 18.81 -5.35
C VAL A 301 13.13 18.66 -5.28
N ASP A 302 13.87 19.72 -4.94
CA ASP A 302 15.33 19.68 -4.81
C ASP A 302 15.79 18.71 -3.71
N ARG A 303 15.07 18.68 -2.58
CA ARG A 303 15.31 17.69 -1.51
C ARG A 303 15.07 16.27 -2.00
N MET A 304 14.00 16.02 -2.76
CA MET A 304 13.71 14.70 -3.32
C MET A 304 14.80 14.25 -4.30
N ILE A 305 15.26 15.14 -5.18
CA ILE A 305 16.36 14.86 -6.11
C ILE A 305 17.63 14.51 -5.33
N SER A 306 17.94 15.27 -4.27
CA SER A 306 19.10 15.03 -3.41
C SER A 306 19.02 13.66 -2.71
N SER A 307 17.84 13.31 -2.16
CA SER A 307 17.61 12.00 -1.54
C SER A 307 17.72 10.85 -2.56
N LEU A 308 17.23 11.03 -3.79
CA LEU A 308 17.36 10.04 -4.85
C LEU A 308 18.82 9.83 -5.28
N CYS A 309 19.60 10.92 -5.38
CA CYS A 309 21.02 10.83 -5.73
C CYS A 309 21.87 10.12 -4.67
N ALA A 310 21.38 10.06 -3.42
CA ALA A 310 22.04 9.33 -2.34
C ALA A 310 21.78 7.81 -2.37
N MET A 311 20.83 7.34 -3.18
CA MET A 311 20.49 5.91 -3.31
C MET A 311 21.33 5.23 -4.41
N GLU A 312 21.60 3.94 -4.24
CA GLU A 312 22.32 3.18 -5.26
C GLU A 312 21.44 2.97 -6.51
N LYS A 313 22.03 3.17 -7.69
CA LYS A 313 21.34 3.07 -8.99
C LYS A 313 20.68 1.72 -9.25
N HIS A 314 21.23 0.64 -8.67
CA HIS A 314 20.74 -0.72 -8.85
C HIS A 314 19.99 -1.27 -7.63
N SER A 315 19.73 -0.41 -6.64
CA SER A 315 18.96 -0.82 -5.47
C SER A 315 17.52 -1.15 -5.84
N GLN A 316 16.99 -2.20 -5.20
CA GLN A 316 15.57 -2.55 -5.25
C GLN A 316 14.70 -1.47 -4.57
N ALA A 317 15.28 -0.65 -3.69
CA ALA A 317 14.64 0.50 -3.08
C ALA A 317 14.16 1.56 -4.07
N ASN A 318 14.53 1.45 -5.36
CA ASN A 318 14.00 2.30 -6.43
C ASN A 318 12.56 1.92 -6.85
N ILE A 319 12.14 0.67 -6.65
CA ILE A 319 10.82 0.15 -7.06
C ILE A 319 9.64 0.86 -6.36
N PRO A 320 9.62 1.06 -5.02
CA PRO A 320 8.49 1.69 -4.35
C PRO A 320 8.44 3.21 -4.57
N LEU A 321 9.45 3.81 -5.22
CA LEU A 321 9.56 5.25 -5.41
C LEU A 321 8.74 5.80 -6.59
N LEU A 322 7.99 4.96 -7.31
CA LEU A 322 7.16 5.41 -8.43
C LEU A 322 6.24 6.56 -8.02
N TRP A 323 5.52 6.45 -6.89
CA TRP A 323 4.66 7.54 -6.44
C TRP A 323 5.44 8.81 -6.05
N PRO A 324 6.45 8.76 -5.16
CA PRO A 324 7.26 9.95 -4.86
C PRO A 324 7.84 10.62 -6.12
N LEU A 325 8.35 9.84 -7.06
CA LEU A 325 8.92 10.36 -8.30
C LEU A 325 7.87 10.99 -9.21
N LEU A 326 6.68 10.38 -9.34
CA LEU A 326 5.56 10.97 -10.08
C LEU A 326 5.07 12.27 -9.42
N ALA A 327 5.00 12.32 -8.09
CA ALA A 327 4.62 13.54 -7.36
C ALA A 327 5.61 14.69 -7.61
N ALA A 328 6.92 14.40 -7.58
CA ALA A 328 7.96 15.36 -7.94
C ALA A 328 7.89 15.77 -9.42
N GLY A 329 7.65 14.81 -10.31
CA GLY A 329 7.48 15.00 -11.75
C GLY A 329 6.31 15.93 -12.06
N TRP A 330 5.13 15.70 -11.46
CA TRP A 330 3.97 16.60 -11.59
C TRP A 330 4.26 18.00 -11.04
N GLY A 331 5.12 18.11 -10.01
CA GLY A 331 5.60 19.39 -9.50
C GLY A 331 6.52 20.15 -10.46
N ARG A 332 7.20 19.45 -11.39
CA ARG A 332 8.22 20.02 -12.28
C ARG A 332 7.79 20.11 -13.76
N LEU A 333 6.94 19.18 -14.22
CA LEU A 333 6.57 18.94 -15.62
C LEU A 333 5.05 19.08 -15.80
N GLN A 334 4.55 20.31 -15.78
CA GLN A 334 3.53 20.72 -16.75
C GLN A 334 4.22 21.72 -17.66
N VAL A 335 4.61 21.24 -18.85
CA VAL A 335 4.97 22.09 -19.97
C VAL A 335 3.70 22.87 -20.34
N GLU A 336 3.92 24.14 -20.67
CA GLU A 336 2.99 25.24 -20.95
C GLU A 336 1.61 24.85 -21.50
#